data_AF-A0AAV0VR44-F1
#
_entry.id   AF-A0AAV0VR44-F1
#
_cell.length_a   1.000
_cell.length_b   1.000
_cell.length_c   1.000
_cell.angle_alpha   90.00
_cell.angle_beta   90.00
_cell.angle_gamma   90.00
#
_symmetry.space_group_name_H-M   'P 1'
#
loop_
_entity.id
_entity.type
_entity.pdbx_description
1 polymer ?
#
loop_
_entity_poly.entity_id
_entity_poly.type
_entity_poly.pdbx_seq_one_letter_code
_entity_poly.pdbx_strand_id
1 'polypeptide(L)'
;MQTPEQVDQAIPKLTTKIAALVSSNTHVTNPKDRTRNLPINILNAIHKNRKPRKNWQHTRNPDVKTLLNRQTTLVHDLMHSHRDNEWVNFLSNIDPTSESWTNIYKLNIKLMHKRPAVHPLSDNQNILRYDAVAKSEIFADSIEKQFQTPDHTTHTDE
;
A
#
# COMPACT_ATOMS: atom_id res chain seq x y z
N MET A 1 2.58 -48.77 14.37
CA MET A 1 3.02 -47.93 15.51
C MET A 1 4.02 -46.93 14.99
N GLN A 2 3.82 -45.63 15.23
CA GLN A 2 4.80 -44.60 14.83
C GLN A 2 6.05 -44.74 15.71
N THR A 3 7.21 -44.88 15.10
CA THR A 3 8.48 -44.96 15.84
C THR A 3 8.91 -43.56 16.30
N PRO A 4 9.66 -43.43 17.41
CA PRO A 4 10.17 -42.14 17.88
C PRO A 4 10.95 -41.38 16.79
N GLU A 5 11.71 -42.10 15.98
CA GLU A 5 12.46 -41.55 14.84
C GLU A 5 11.57 -40.97 13.73
N GLN A 6 10.37 -41.51 13.51
CA GLN A 6 9.42 -40.93 12.55
C GLN A 6 8.87 -39.60 13.05
N VAL A 7 8.65 -39.46 14.36
CA VAL A 7 8.21 -38.22 14.98
C VAL A 7 9.31 -37.16 14.88
N ASP A 8 10.55 -37.53 15.20
CA ASP A 8 11.71 -36.64 15.13
C ASP A 8 12.01 -36.18 13.69
N GLN A 9 11.73 -36.99 12.68
CA GLN A 9 11.85 -36.58 11.27
C GLN A 9 10.66 -35.75 10.77
N ALA A 10 9.47 -35.91 11.37
CA ALA A 10 8.27 -35.16 10.98
C ALA A 10 8.32 -33.70 11.45
N ILE A 11 8.90 -33.44 12.63
CA ILE A 11 9.05 -32.10 13.19
C ILE A 11 9.78 -31.14 12.23
N PRO A 12 11.02 -31.41 11.77
CA PRO A 12 11.74 -30.49 10.89
C PRO A 12 11.07 -30.35 9.52
N LYS A 13 10.42 -31.40 9.00
CA LYS A 13 9.63 -31.32 7.76
C LYS A 13 8.47 -30.34 7.91
N LEU A 14 7.72 -30.42 9.00
CA LEU A 14 6.61 -29.50 9.29
C LEU A 14 7.12 -28.07 9.46
N THR A 15 8.15 -27.85 10.28
CA THR A 15 8.70 -26.52 10.53
C THR A 15 9.22 -25.87 9.26
N THR A 16 9.91 -26.64 8.40
CA THR A 16 10.43 -26.15 7.12
C THR A 16 9.28 -25.79 6.17
N LYS A 17 8.23 -26.61 6.12
CA LYS A 17 7.06 -26.37 5.26
C LYS A 17 6.28 -25.14 5.71
N ILE A 18 6.09 -24.95 7.01
CA ILE A 18 5.46 -23.75 7.58
C ILE A 18 6.33 -22.52 7.28
N ALA A 19 7.65 -22.57 7.50
CA ALA A 19 8.54 -21.46 7.23
C ALA A 19 8.55 -21.05 5.75
N ALA A 20 8.53 -22.03 4.84
CA ALA A 20 8.42 -21.80 3.40
C ALA A 20 7.09 -21.14 3.03
N LEU A 21 5.97 -21.65 3.55
CA LEU A 21 4.64 -21.09 3.33
C LEU A 21 4.50 -19.67 3.89
N VAL A 22 5.02 -19.41 5.08
CA VAL A 22 5.03 -18.06 5.66
C VAL A 22 5.86 -17.14 4.79
N SER A 23 7.05 -17.54 4.35
CA SER A 23 7.91 -16.70 3.52
C SER A 23 7.30 -16.39 2.15
N SER A 24 6.58 -17.33 1.54
CA SER A 24 5.94 -17.13 0.23
C SER A 24 4.64 -16.34 0.29
N ASN A 25 3.89 -16.42 1.40
CA ASN A 25 2.58 -15.77 1.55
C ASN A 25 2.63 -14.48 2.40
N THR A 26 3.73 -14.18 3.08
CA THR A 26 3.84 -12.94 3.88
C THR A 26 4.17 -11.76 2.98
N HIS A 27 3.30 -10.75 3.02
CA HIS A 27 3.48 -9.51 2.29
C HIS A 27 4.69 -8.72 2.83
N VAL A 28 5.74 -8.56 2.02
CA VAL A 28 6.89 -7.70 2.34
C VAL A 28 6.53 -6.24 2.07
N THR A 29 6.40 -5.42 3.12
CA THR A 29 6.21 -3.98 2.95
C THR A 29 7.53 -3.35 2.50
N ASN A 30 7.60 -2.80 1.29
CA ASN A 30 8.77 -2.05 0.84
C ASN A 30 8.83 -0.68 1.57
N PRO A 31 9.81 -0.43 2.45
CA PRO A 31 9.89 0.82 3.20
C PRO A 31 10.31 2.03 2.35
N LYS A 32 10.84 1.80 1.13
CA LYS A 32 11.38 2.86 0.26
C LYS A 32 10.31 3.85 -0.24
N ASP A 33 9.03 3.51 -0.14
CA ASP A 33 7.94 4.38 -0.63
C ASP A 33 7.49 5.45 0.38
N ARG A 34 8.09 5.47 1.59
CA ARG A 34 7.63 6.34 2.69
C ARG A 34 8.10 7.78 2.64
N THR A 35 9.01 8.15 1.75
CA THR A 35 9.49 9.54 1.66
C THR A 35 9.40 10.04 0.24
N ARG A 36 8.26 10.65 -0.11
CA ARG A 36 8.26 11.68 -1.15
C ARG A 36 9.29 12.72 -0.71
N ASN A 37 10.41 12.80 -1.42
CA ASN A 37 11.51 13.71 -1.09
C ASN A 37 10.99 15.15 -1.25
N LEU A 38 10.65 15.77 -0.13
CA LEU A 38 10.21 17.17 -0.09
C LEU A 38 11.42 18.08 -0.24
N PRO A 39 11.28 19.22 -0.94
CA PRO A 39 12.30 20.25 -1.00
C PRO A 39 12.82 20.67 0.38
N ILE A 40 14.12 20.96 0.48
CA ILE A 40 14.78 21.27 1.75
C ILE A 40 14.21 22.50 2.45
N ASN A 41 13.77 23.52 1.70
CA ASN A 41 13.13 24.72 2.23
C ASN A 41 11.85 24.39 3.00
N ILE A 42 11.05 23.46 2.47
CA ILE A 42 9.82 22.98 3.09
C ILE A 42 10.15 22.18 4.35
N LEU A 43 11.10 21.25 4.26
CA LEU A 43 11.52 20.46 5.43
C LEU A 43 11.99 21.36 6.57
N ASN A 44 12.75 22.41 6.24
CA ASN A 44 13.18 23.41 7.20
C ASN A 44 11.99 24.18 7.82
N ALA A 45 10.98 24.54 7.03
CA ALA A 45 9.77 25.18 7.53
C ALA A 45 8.97 24.25 8.46
N ILE A 46 8.84 22.96 8.12
CA ILE A 46 8.22 21.95 8.98
C ILE A 46 8.99 21.79 10.29
N HIS A 47 10.32 21.71 10.23
CA HIS A 47 11.17 21.64 11.41
C HIS A 47 11.01 22.86 12.31
N LYS A 48 10.92 24.08 11.73
CA LYS A 48 10.64 25.30 12.48
C LYS A 48 9.27 25.25 13.17
N ASN A 49 8.24 24.71 12.52
CA ASN A 49 6.88 24.55 13.06
C ASN A 49 6.80 23.61 14.28
N ARG A 50 7.66 22.57 14.34
CA ARG A 50 7.69 21.61 15.45
C ARG A 50 7.94 22.28 16.82
N LYS A 51 8.79 23.32 16.87
CA LYS A 51 9.15 24.02 18.12
C LYS A 51 7.95 24.75 18.76
N PRO A 52 7.24 25.68 18.08
CA PRO A 52 6.08 26.34 18.68
C PRO A 52 4.90 25.37 18.86
N ARG A 53 4.77 24.30 18.07
CA ARG A 53 3.80 23.24 18.36
C ARG A 53 4.07 22.59 19.73
N LYS A 54 5.32 22.19 19.96
CA LYS A 54 5.74 21.63 21.26
C LYS A 54 5.49 22.65 22.38
N ASN A 55 5.95 23.89 22.22
CA ASN A 55 5.78 24.92 23.24
C ASN A 55 4.31 25.19 23.55
N TRP A 56 3.46 25.34 22.51
CA TRP A 56 2.01 25.49 22.67
C TRP A 56 1.41 24.33 23.46
N GLN A 57 1.84 23.09 23.21
CA GLN A 57 1.33 21.93 23.95
C GLN A 57 1.65 21.96 25.45
N HIS A 58 2.78 22.55 25.85
CA HIS A 58 3.21 22.60 27.24
C HIS A 58 2.70 23.85 27.96
N THR A 59 2.78 25.03 27.34
CA THR A 59 2.55 26.30 28.02
C THR A 59 1.16 26.90 27.79
N ARG A 60 0.46 26.49 26.73
CA ARG A 60 -0.86 27.03 26.33
C ARG A 60 -0.85 28.57 26.20
N ASN A 61 0.30 29.16 25.89
CA ASN A 61 0.44 30.61 25.68
C ASN A 61 -0.14 31.03 24.31
N PRO A 62 -1.05 32.03 24.25
CA PRO A 62 -1.66 32.52 23.01
C PRO A 62 -0.65 33.11 21.99
N ASP A 63 0.44 33.73 22.42
CA ASP A 63 1.45 34.29 21.51
C ASP A 63 2.15 33.17 20.72
N VAL A 64 2.44 32.07 21.41
CA VAL A 64 3.02 30.86 20.80
C VAL A 64 2.03 30.24 19.82
N LYS A 65 0.72 30.29 20.11
CA LYS A 65 -0.33 29.83 19.18
C LYS A 65 -0.40 30.69 17.92
N THR A 66 -0.29 32.01 18.06
CA THR A 66 -0.24 32.92 16.91
C THR A 66 0.97 32.65 16.03
N LEU A 67 2.16 32.47 16.63
CA LEU A 67 3.36 32.09 15.90
C LEU A 67 3.21 30.74 15.20
N LEU A 68 2.65 29.73 15.89
CA LEU A 68 2.37 28.41 15.33
C LEU A 68 1.44 28.50 14.11
N ASN A 69 0.36 29.27 14.21
CA ASN A 69 -0.59 29.44 13.11
C ASN A 69 0.10 30.09 11.90
N ARG A 70 0.88 31.17 12.11
CA ARG A 70 1.66 31.82 11.03
C ARG A 70 2.62 30.84 10.35
N GLN A 71 3.36 30.05 11.13
CA GLN A 71 4.26 29.04 10.57
C GLN A 71 3.53 27.88 9.88
N THR A 72 2.29 27.58 10.30
CA THR A 72 1.45 26.57 9.66
C THR A 72 0.97 27.05 8.30
N THR A 73 0.52 28.31 8.21
CA THR A 73 0.18 28.96 6.94
C THR A 73 1.38 28.98 6.00
N LEU A 74 2.56 29.36 6.48
CA LEU A 74 3.77 29.36 5.64
C LEU A 74 4.10 27.96 5.07
N VAL A 75 4.00 26.90 5.88
CA VAL A 75 4.23 25.53 5.40
C VAL A 75 3.17 25.15 4.35
N HIS A 76 1.91 25.52 4.58
CA HIS A 76 0.82 25.28 3.65
C HIS A 76 1.04 25.99 2.31
N ASP A 77 1.45 27.25 2.33
CA ASP A 77 1.70 28.03 1.11
C ASP A 77 2.90 27.48 0.32
N LEU A 78 3.97 27.08 1.02
CA LEU A 78 5.10 26.40 0.40
C LEU A 78 4.71 25.05 -0.22
N MET A 79 3.81 24.29 0.43
CA MET A 79 3.25 23.06 -0.12
C MET A 79 2.47 23.29 -1.40
N HIS A 80 1.58 24.29 -1.41
CA HIS A 80 0.78 24.62 -2.59
C HIS A 80 1.67 25.09 -3.73
N SER A 81 2.55 26.06 -3.49
CA SER A 81 3.48 26.54 -4.52
C SER A 81 4.37 25.43 -5.08
N HIS A 82 4.87 24.53 -4.23
CA HIS A 82 5.63 23.38 -4.71
C HIS A 82 4.78 22.47 -5.60
N ARG A 83 3.55 22.15 -5.19
CA ARG A 83 2.64 21.33 -5.99
C ARG A 83 2.28 21.98 -7.33
N ASP A 84 2.06 23.29 -7.33
CA ASP A 84 1.74 24.05 -8.54
C ASP A 84 2.94 24.08 -9.51
N ASN A 85 4.15 24.26 -8.99
CA ASN A 85 5.37 24.17 -9.80
C ASN A 85 5.58 22.77 -10.37
N GLU A 86 5.33 21.72 -9.59
CA GLU A 86 5.37 20.34 -10.08
C GLU A 86 4.35 20.12 -11.21
N TRP A 87 3.16 20.74 -11.12
CA TRP A 87 2.16 20.70 -12.18
C TRP A 87 2.60 21.46 -13.43
N VAL A 88 3.15 22.66 -13.28
CA VAL A 88 3.67 23.46 -14.40
C VAL A 88 4.79 22.70 -15.11
N ASN A 89 5.76 22.17 -14.35
CA ASN A 89 6.85 21.35 -14.89
C ASN A 89 6.34 20.08 -15.57
N PHE A 90 5.33 19.42 -14.99
CA PHE A 90 4.72 18.26 -15.60
C PHE A 90 4.08 18.62 -16.94
N LEU A 91 3.30 19.69 -17.00
CA LEU A 91 2.63 20.12 -18.24
C LEU A 91 3.62 20.62 -19.31
N SER A 92 4.70 21.31 -18.92
CA SER A 92 5.73 21.76 -19.88
C SER A 92 6.50 20.60 -20.51
N ASN A 93 6.60 19.47 -19.80
CA ASN A 93 7.31 18.28 -20.25
C ASN A 93 6.41 17.28 -21.02
N ILE A 94 5.10 17.56 -21.17
CA ILE A 94 4.22 16.75 -22.01
C ILE A 94 4.41 17.15 -23.46
N ASP A 95 5.21 16.37 -24.17
CA ASP A 95 5.29 16.42 -25.64
C ASP A 95 4.04 15.71 -26.23
N PRO A 96 3.38 16.22 -27.29
CA PRO A 96 2.30 15.53 -27.98
C PRO A 96 2.75 14.29 -28.81
N THR A 97 4.04 13.96 -28.84
CA THR A 97 4.57 12.79 -29.56
C THR A 97 4.09 11.45 -28.95
N SER A 98 4.09 10.38 -29.76
CA SER A 98 3.53 9.05 -29.44
C SER A 98 4.04 8.41 -28.14
N GLU A 99 5.26 8.73 -27.68
CA GLU A 99 5.82 8.22 -26.41
C GLU A 99 5.17 8.84 -25.16
N SER A 100 4.37 9.91 -25.32
CA SER A 100 3.77 10.68 -24.23
C SER A 100 2.35 10.23 -23.84
N TRP A 101 1.76 9.24 -24.55
CA TRP A 101 0.42 8.72 -24.25
C TRP A 101 0.26 8.25 -22.80
N THR A 102 1.32 7.71 -22.19
CA THR A 102 1.32 7.32 -20.76
C THR A 102 1.19 8.52 -19.82
N ASN A 103 1.79 9.67 -20.16
CA ASN A 103 1.69 10.89 -19.36
C ASN A 103 0.31 11.54 -19.51
N ILE A 104 -0.24 11.53 -20.73
CA ILE A 104 -1.61 11.99 -21.02
C ILE A 104 -2.65 11.12 -20.29
N TYR A 105 -2.45 9.80 -20.26
CA TYR A 105 -3.29 8.88 -19.50
C TYR A 105 -3.25 9.18 -17.99
N LYS A 106 -2.05 9.34 -17.41
CA LYS A 106 -1.87 9.74 -16.00
C LYS A 106 -2.52 11.09 -15.70
N LEU A 107 -2.42 12.05 -16.62
CA LEU A 107 -3.08 13.36 -16.52
C LEU A 107 -4.60 13.22 -16.46
N ASN A 108 -5.19 12.47 -17.40
CA ASN A 108 -6.63 12.22 -17.44
C ASN A 108 -7.15 11.57 -16.16
N ILE A 109 -6.44 10.58 -15.60
CA ILE A 109 -6.80 9.99 -14.30
C ILE A 109 -6.86 11.06 -13.20
N LYS A 110 -5.83 11.91 -13.12
CA LYS A 110 -5.77 12.98 -12.10
C LYS A 110 -6.91 14.00 -12.27
N LEU A 111 -7.19 14.44 -13.49
CA LEU A 111 -8.26 15.41 -13.79
C LEU A 111 -9.65 14.85 -13.49
N MET A 112 -9.88 13.59 -13.86
CA MET A 112 -11.16 12.92 -13.61
C MET A 112 -11.37 12.53 -12.15
N HIS A 113 -10.37 12.71 -11.27
CA HIS A 113 -10.39 12.23 -9.89
C HIS A 113 -10.74 10.73 -9.77
N LYS A 114 -10.47 9.96 -10.84
CA LYS A 114 -10.75 8.54 -10.86
C LYS A 114 -9.76 7.84 -9.95
N ARG A 115 -10.27 7.17 -8.91
CA ARG A 115 -9.44 6.29 -8.09
C ARG A 115 -8.98 5.14 -8.99
N PRO A 116 -7.68 4.87 -9.12
CA PRO A 116 -7.23 3.69 -9.83
C PRO A 116 -7.84 2.47 -9.15
N ALA A 117 -8.17 1.42 -9.92
CA ALA A 117 -8.71 0.21 -9.33
C ALA A 117 -7.59 -0.49 -8.54
N VAL A 118 -7.66 -0.45 -7.20
CA VAL A 118 -6.48 -0.67 -6.34
C VAL A 118 -6.22 -2.15 -6.03
N HIS A 119 -7.19 -3.04 -6.23
CA HIS A 119 -7.10 -4.42 -5.75
C HIS A 119 -7.77 -5.41 -6.72
N PRO A 120 -7.15 -5.74 -7.87
CA PRO A 120 -7.65 -6.82 -8.71
C PRO A 120 -7.49 -8.17 -8.00
N LEU A 121 -8.43 -9.08 -8.23
CA LEU A 121 -8.27 -10.50 -7.90
C LEU A 121 -8.01 -11.29 -9.19
N SER A 122 -7.12 -12.26 -9.13
CA SER A 122 -6.89 -13.22 -10.21
C SER A 122 -7.93 -14.33 -10.13
N ASP A 123 -8.62 -14.57 -11.23
CA ASP A 123 -9.49 -15.73 -11.39
C ASP A 123 -8.66 -17.03 -11.52
N ASN A 124 -9.32 -18.18 -11.53
CA ASN A 124 -8.76 -19.51 -11.81
C ASN A 124 -8.04 -19.57 -13.19
N GLN A 125 -8.42 -18.68 -14.11
CA GLN A 125 -7.80 -18.50 -15.43
C GLN A 125 -6.65 -17.47 -15.44
N ASN A 126 -6.25 -16.97 -14.26
CA ASN A 126 -5.23 -15.95 -14.05
C ASN A 126 -5.55 -14.58 -14.70
N ILE A 127 -6.83 -14.32 -14.96
CA ILE A 127 -7.32 -13.04 -15.48
C ILE A 127 -7.62 -12.10 -14.32
N LEU A 128 -7.13 -10.86 -14.39
CA LEU A 128 -7.36 -9.84 -13.36
C LEU A 128 -8.78 -9.27 -13.46
N ARG A 129 -9.57 -9.44 -12.40
CA ARG A 129 -10.93 -8.91 -12.26
C ARG A 129 -10.95 -7.74 -11.29
N TYR A 130 -11.54 -6.62 -11.72
CA TYR A 130 -11.62 -5.39 -10.94
C TYR A 130 -13.00 -5.12 -10.36
N ASP A 131 -14.04 -5.69 -10.97
CA ASP A 131 -15.44 -5.54 -10.57
C ASP A 131 -15.75 -6.23 -9.23
N ALA A 132 -16.69 -5.68 -8.48
CA ALA A 132 -17.04 -6.19 -7.16
C ALA A 132 -17.75 -7.56 -7.24
N VAL A 133 -18.61 -7.75 -8.24
CA VAL A 133 -19.35 -9.00 -8.44
C VAL A 133 -18.38 -10.14 -8.77
N ALA A 134 -17.52 -9.93 -9.77
CA ALA A 134 -16.50 -10.90 -10.15
C ALA A 134 -15.55 -11.26 -8.98
N LYS A 135 -15.25 -10.33 -8.08
CA LYS A 135 -14.45 -10.64 -6.88
C LYS A 135 -15.20 -11.51 -5.88
N SER A 136 -16.50 -11.27 -5.69
CA SER A 136 -17.31 -12.08 -4.79
C SER A 136 -17.40 -13.53 -5.27
N GLU A 137 -17.48 -13.76 -6.57
CA GLU A 137 -17.45 -15.10 -7.18
C GLU A 137 -16.10 -15.78 -6.94
N ILE A 138 -14.97 -15.09 -7.17
CA ILE A 138 -13.63 -15.63 -6.88
C ILE A 138 -13.49 -16.01 -5.41
N PHE A 139 -14.04 -15.21 -4.49
CA PHE A 139 -14.04 -15.55 -3.07
C PHE A 139 -14.90 -16.78 -2.77
N ALA A 140 -16.09 -16.87 -3.36
CA ALA A 140 -16.98 -18.03 -3.20
C ALA A 140 -16.28 -19.32 -3.67
N ASP A 141 -15.69 -19.31 -4.87
CA ASP A 141 -14.90 -20.41 -5.43
C ASP A 141 -13.73 -20.80 -4.52
N SER A 142 -12.99 -19.81 -4.02
CA SER A 142 -11.84 -20.05 -3.14
C SER A 142 -12.27 -20.69 -1.82
N ILE A 143 -13.38 -20.23 -1.24
CA ILE A 143 -13.95 -20.76 -0.01
C ILE A 143 -14.44 -22.19 -0.26
N GLU A 144 -15.20 -22.42 -1.33
CA GLU A 144 -15.69 -23.76 -1.69
C GLU A 144 -14.54 -24.76 -1.78
N LYS A 145 -13.47 -24.45 -2.51
CA LYS A 145 -12.29 -25.33 -2.63
C LYS A 145 -11.59 -25.61 -1.29
N GLN A 146 -11.56 -24.64 -0.38
CA GLN A 146 -10.93 -24.80 0.93
C GLN A 146 -11.75 -25.66 1.89
N PHE A 147 -13.08 -25.63 1.75
CA PHE A 147 -14.02 -26.35 2.61
C PHE A 147 -14.56 -27.64 2.00
N GLN A 148 -14.03 -28.10 0.87
CA GLN A 148 -14.28 -29.45 0.37
C GLN A 148 -13.67 -30.47 1.33
N THR A 149 -14.53 -31.32 1.91
CA THR A 149 -14.10 -32.49 2.69
C THR A 149 -13.27 -33.41 1.79
N PRO A 150 -12.14 -33.96 2.26
CA PRO A 150 -11.48 -35.04 1.55
C PRO A 150 -12.48 -36.18 1.37
N ASP A 151 -12.56 -36.73 0.16
CA ASP A 151 -13.28 -37.98 -0.07
C ASP A 151 -12.65 -39.03 0.85
N HIS A 152 -13.32 -39.34 1.95
CA HIS A 152 -13.03 -40.51 2.74
C HIS A 152 -13.47 -41.68 1.85
N THR A 153 -12.57 -42.17 1.03
CA THR A 153 -12.71 -43.51 0.49
C THR A 153 -12.84 -44.41 1.71
N THR A 154 -14.06 -44.87 1.94
CA THR A 154 -14.35 -45.96 2.86
C THR A 154 -13.51 -47.13 2.36
N HIS A 155 -12.32 -47.30 2.95
CA HIS A 155 -11.57 -48.53 2.88
C HIS A 155 -12.42 -49.53 3.68
N THR A 156 -13.37 -50.15 2.97
CA THR A 156 -14.12 -51.29 3.46
C THR A 156 -13.10 -52.41 3.54
N ASP A 157 -12.47 -52.55 4.70
CA ASP A 157 -11.61 -53.69 5.00
C ASP A 157 -12.50 -54.95 5.02
N GLU A 158 -12.07 -55.96 4.25
CA GLU A 158 -12.56 -57.34 4.24
C GLU A 158 -12.44 -58.00 5.63
#